data_AF-C4YUA1-F1
#
_entry.id   AF-C4YUA1-F1
#
_cell.length_a   1.000
_cell.length_b   1.000
_cell.length_c   1.000
_cell.angle_alpha   90.00
_cell.angle_beta   90.00
_cell.angle_gamma   90.00
#
_symmetry.space_group_name_H-M   'P 1'
#
loop_
_entity.id
_entity.type
_entity.pdbx_description
1 polymer ?
#
loop_
_entity_poly.entity_id
_entity_poly.type
_entity_poly.pdbx_seq_one_letter_code
_entity_poly.pdbx_strand_id
1 'polypeptide(L)'
;MIPARISEILEPKMSPIIERIKAVNIFIEAGYEVHLNFSPIIAYEGWLTEYAKLFEDLDQYINNQYKPFIKAECIFLTHNDKQHERNIASNRLESEALIWQPNIQENKVSEYGSKAVRYKAGIKSNLIQRWNVLHNRLIPWNQIQYIF
;
A
#
# COMPACT_ATOMS: atom_id res chain seq x y z
N MET A 1 -2.57 3.35 2.85
CA MET A 1 -2.84 4.18 1.67
C MET A 1 -2.37 3.43 0.44
N ILE A 2 -3.27 3.33 -0.53
CA ILE A 2 -3.08 2.69 -1.84
C ILE A 2 -3.64 3.65 -2.91
N PRO A 3 -3.38 3.45 -4.21
CA PRO A 3 -3.87 4.35 -5.24
C PRO A 3 -5.40 4.42 -5.26
N ALA A 4 -5.96 5.58 -5.59
CA ALA A 4 -7.39 5.87 -5.46
C ALA A 4 -8.28 4.82 -6.16
N ARG A 5 -8.00 4.49 -7.43
CA ARG A 5 -8.74 3.48 -8.19
C ARG A 5 -8.72 2.11 -7.51
N ILE A 6 -7.57 1.71 -6.98
CA ILE A 6 -7.42 0.44 -6.27
C ILE A 6 -8.18 0.47 -4.94
N SER A 7 -8.17 1.61 -4.24
CA SER A 7 -8.97 1.82 -3.02
C SER A 7 -10.46 1.68 -3.28
N GLU A 8 -10.98 2.16 -4.41
CA GLU A 8 -12.39 2.01 -4.77
C GLU A 8 -12.78 0.54 -4.95
N ILE A 9 -11.88 -0.28 -5.50
CA ILE A 9 -12.12 -1.72 -5.73
C ILE A 9 -11.97 -2.54 -4.43
N LEU A 10 -10.93 -2.25 -3.65
CA LEU A 10 -10.57 -3.08 -2.48
C LEU A 10 -11.22 -2.61 -1.18
N GLU A 11 -11.46 -1.30 -1.06
CA GLU A 11 -11.97 -0.62 0.12
C GLU A 11 -13.19 0.29 -0.19
N PRO A 12 -14.25 -0.18 -0.90
CA PRO A 12 -15.32 0.66 -1.45
C PRO A 12 -16.15 1.44 -0.40
N LYS A 13 -16.04 1.10 0.88
CA LYS A 13 -16.80 1.74 1.99
C LYS A 13 -15.95 2.69 2.83
N MET A 14 -14.70 2.90 2.46
CA MET A 14 -13.77 3.78 3.17
C MET A 14 -13.71 5.16 2.52
N SER A 15 -13.29 6.17 3.29
CA SER A 15 -13.12 7.53 2.75
C SER A 15 -12.19 7.53 1.52
N PRO A 16 -12.47 8.37 0.51
CA PRO A 16 -11.57 8.58 -0.61
C PRO A 16 -10.15 8.91 -0.17
N ILE A 17 -9.16 8.44 -0.94
CA ILE A 17 -7.74 8.62 -0.61
C ILE A 17 -7.38 10.10 -0.43
N ILE A 18 -7.92 10.98 -1.28
CA ILE A 18 -7.68 12.43 -1.17
C ILE A 18 -8.15 13.03 0.16
N GLU A 19 -9.26 12.53 0.73
CA GLU A 19 -9.74 12.98 2.04
C GLU A 19 -8.81 12.49 3.15
N ARG A 20 -8.34 11.24 3.06
CA ARG A 20 -7.36 10.69 4.02
C ARG A 20 -6.04 11.47 3.98
N ILE A 21 -5.58 11.92 2.81
CA ILE A 21 -4.40 12.76 2.65
C ILE A 21 -4.61 14.11 3.35
N LYS A 22 -5.73 14.79 3.08
CA LYS A 22 -6.04 16.09 3.71
C LYS A 22 -6.19 15.98 5.24
N ALA A 23 -6.73 14.86 5.72
CA ALA A 23 -6.86 14.59 7.14
C ALA A 23 -5.51 14.53 7.88
N VAL A 24 -4.40 14.24 7.20
CA VAL A 24 -3.06 14.26 7.81
C VAL A 24 -2.77 15.61 8.47
N ASN A 25 -3.03 16.72 7.76
CA ASN A 25 -2.79 18.05 8.32
C ASN A 25 -3.67 18.29 9.55
N ILE A 26 -4.96 17.91 9.48
CA ILE A 26 -5.93 18.07 10.57
C ILE A 26 -5.48 17.31 11.82
N PHE A 27 -5.01 16.07 11.67
CA PHE A 27 -4.53 15.29 12.81
C PHE A 27 -3.27 15.90 13.45
N ILE A 28 -2.34 16.39 12.64
CA ILE A 28 -1.12 17.03 13.16
C ILE A 28 -1.48 18.34 13.88
N GLU A 29 -2.39 19.15 13.32
CA GLU A 29 -2.90 20.37 13.94
C GLU A 29 -3.63 20.09 15.26
N ALA A 30 -4.29 18.95 15.37
CA ALA A 30 -4.90 18.46 16.61
C ALA A 30 -3.90 17.86 17.62
N GLY A 31 -2.60 17.84 17.30
CA GLY A 31 -1.53 17.40 18.19
C GLY A 31 -1.18 15.91 18.13
N TYR A 32 -1.67 15.18 17.12
CA TYR A 32 -1.31 13.78 16.92
C TYR A 32 0.02 13.63 16.17
N GLU A 33 0.82 12.64 16.57
CA GLU A 33 1.90 12.11 15.73
C GLU A 33 1.29 11.28 14.60
N VAL A 34 1.67 11.58 13.35
CA VAL A 34 1.11 10.92 12.17
C VAL A 34 2.20 10.25 11.35
N HIS A 35 1.94 9.01 10.96
CA HIS A 35 2.75 8.25 10.02
C HIS A 35 1.89 7.75 8.85
N LEU A 36 2.50 7.66 7.67
CA LEU A 36 1.86 7.11 6.48
C LEU A 36 2.08 5.61 6.42
N ASN A 37 1.00 4.85 6.43
CA ASN A 37 1.09 3.41 6.22
C ASN A 37 0.70 3.10 4.77
N PHE A 38 1.65 2.65 3.94
CA PHE A 38 1.41 2.14 2.59
C PHE A 38 1.21 0.63 2.64
N SER A 39 -0.05 0.23 2.86
CA SER A 39 -0.44 -1.17 2.95
C SER A 39 -1.86 -1.38 2.39
N PRO A 40 -2.10 -2.48 1.66
CA PRO A 40 -1.07 -3.32 1.03
C PRO A 40 -0.45 -2.62 -0.21
N ILE A 41 0.85 -2.78 -0.44
CA ILE A 41 1.46 -2.42 -1.73
C ILE A 41 1.19 -3.54 -2.73
N ILE A 42 0.49 -3.22 -3.82
CA ILE A 42 0.04 -4.19 -4.82
C ILE A 42 0.72 -3.91 -6.16
N ALA A 43 1.41 -4.90 -6.70
CA ALA A 43 2.09 -4.84 -7.98
C ALA A 43 1.22 -5.43 -9.11
N TYR A 44 0.28 -4.62 -9.59
CA TYR A 44 -0.50 -4.87 -10.82
C TYR A 44 0.14 -4.14 -12.02
N GLU A 45 -0.36 -4.36 -13.23
CA GLU A 45 0.14 -3.62 -14.40
C GLU A 45 -0.08 -2.10 -14.25
N GLY A 46 0.97 -1.30 -14.46
CA GLY A 46 0.90 0.16 -14.31
C GLY A 46 0.93 0.67 -12.86
N TRP A 47 1.08 -0.19 -11.86
CA TRP A 47 1.05 0.19 -10.43
C TRP A 47 1.97 1.38 -10.08
N LEU A 48 3.21 1.42 -10.58
CA LEU A 48 4.15 2.51 -10.29
C LEU A 48 3.62 3.88 -10.73
N THR A 49 2.88 3.95 -11.84
CA THR A 49 2.30 5.20 -12.34
C THR A 49 1.19 5.68 -11.39
N GLU A 50 0.33 4.77 -10.93
CA GLU A 50 -0.74 5.13 -10.00
C GLU A 50 -0.21 5.46 -8.60
N TYR A 51 0.83 4.78 -8.12
CA TYR A 51 1.52 5.16 -6.88
C TYR A 51 2.29 6.48 -7.03
N ALA A 52 2.86 6.79 -8.20
CA ALA A 52 3.46 8.08 -8.46
C ALA A 52 2.44 9.21 -8.25
N LYS A 53 1.22 9.02 -8.77
CA LYS A 53 0.14 9.98 -8.59
C LYS A 53 -0.26 10.15 -7.11
N LEU A 54 -0.32 9.04 -6.37
CA LEU A 54 -0.54 9.09 -4.92
C LEU A 54 0.56 9.91 -4.20
N PHE A 55 1.83 9.70 -4.56
CA PHE A 55 2.94 10.44 -3.96
C PHE A 55 2.93 11.93 -4.32
N GLU A 56 2.59 12.27 -5.56
CA GLU A 56 2.40 13.66 -5.99
C GLU A 56 1.27 14.34 -5.20
N ASP A 57 0.15 13.65 -4.99
CA ASP A 57 -0.96 14.18 -4.19
C ASP A 57 -0.53 14.35 -2.72
N LEU A 58 0.21 13.40 -2.13
CA LEU A 58 0.79 13.55 -0.80
C LEU A 58 1.71 14.77 -0.71
N ASP A 59 2.60 14.96 -1.69
CA ASP A 59 3.51 16.09 -1.73
C ASP A 59 2.77 17.42 -1.89
N GLN A 60 1.71 17.45 -2.69
CA GLN A 60 0.91 18.64 -2.95
C GLN A 60 0.08 19.07 -1.75
N TYR A 61 -0.58 18.13 -1.05
CA TYR A 61 -1.61 18.45 -0.06
C TYR A 61 -1.12 18.43 1.39
N ILE A 62 -0.02 17.76 1.71
CA ILE A 62 0.57 17.81 3.06
C ILE A 62 1.39 19.08 3.20
N ASN A 63 1.13 19.86 4.27
CA ASN A 63 1.85 21.11 4.50
C ASN A 63 3.35 20.87 4.69
N ASN A 64 4.18 21.67 4.03
CA ASN A 64 5.64 21.50 4.04
C ASN A 64 6.25 21.50 5.45
N GLN A 65 5.68 22.25 6.39
CA GLN A 65 6.14 22.28 7.78
C GLN A 65 5.96 20.95 8.52
N TYR A 66 5.04 20.09 8.09
CA TYR A 66 4.77 18.80 8.72
C TYR A 66 5.57 17.65 8.12
N LYS A 67 5.93 17.74 6.84
CA LYS A 67 6.65 16.69 6.09
C LYS A 67 7.84 16.09 6.84
N PRO A 68 8.75 16.86 7.48
CA PRO A 68 9.91 16.29 8.18
C PRO A 68 9.59 15.33 9.33
N PHE A 69 8.38 15.38 9.89
CA PHE A 69 7.96 14.58 11.04
C PHE A 69 7.17 13.32 10.64
N ILE A 70 6.76 13.24 9.38
CA ILE A 70 5.91 12.16 8.88
C ILE A 70 6.80 11.08 8.27
N LYS A 71 6.92 9.95 8.98
CA LYS A 71 7.57 8.74 8.48
C LYS A 71 6.59 7.81 7.79
N ALA A 72 7.10 6.81 7.09
CA ALA A 72 6.29 5.80 6.41
C ALA A 72 6.61 4.36 6.81
N GLU A 73 5.58 3.53 6.75
CA GLU A 73 5.65 2.09 6.84
C GLU A 73 5.15 1.51 5.51
N CYS A 74 5.90 0.58 4.92
CA CYS A 74 5.59 0.03 3.61
C CYS A 74 5.41 -1.49 3.71
N ILE A 75 4.25 -2.00 3.34
CA ILE A 75 3.91 -3.41 3.52
C ILE A 75 3.35 -3.94 2.21
N PHE A 76 4.09 -4.81 1.54
CA PHE A 76 3.62 -5.49 0.33
C PHE A 76 2.51 -6.49 0.64
N LEU A 77 1.63 -6.65 -0.35
CA LEU A 77 0.47 -7.52 -0.27
C LEU A 77 0.83 -8.91 0.26
N THR A 78 0.09 -9.29 1.31
CA THR A 78 -0.01 -10.65 1.79
C THR A 78 -1.49 -11.02 1.81
N HIS A 79 -1.81 -12.23 1.34
CA HIS A 79 -3.17 -12.77 1.25
C HIS A 79 -3.22 -14.16 1.89
N ASN A 80 -4.35 -14.85 1.83
CA ASN A 80 -4.44 -16.27 2.19
C ASN A 80 -5.49 -17.01 1.35
N ASP A 81 -5.27 -18.32 1.18
CA ASP A 81 -6.10 -19.25 0.41
C ASP A 81 -7.57 -19.26 0.87
N LYS A 82 -7.81 -19.33 2.19
CA LYS A 82 -9.18 -19.31 2.75
C LYS A 82 -9.90 -17.99 2.46
N GLN A 83 -9.18 -16.86 2.50
CA GLN A 83 -9.77 -15.56 2.16
C GLN A 83 -10.05 -15.45 0.67
N HIS A 84 -9.18 -15.98 -0.19
CA HIS A 84 -9.43 -16.09 -1.62
C HIS A 84 -10.75 -16.84 -1.88
N GLU A 85 -10.92 -18.04 -1.31
CA GLU A 85 -12.15 -18.83 -1.44
C GLU A 85 -13.40 -18.05 -0.99
N ARG A 86 -13.33 -17.37 0.16
CA ARG A 86 -14.42 -16.52 0.65
C ARG A 86 -14.75 -15.36 -0.29
N ASN A 87 -13.73 -14.73 -0.88
CA ASN A 87 -13.91 -13.62 -1.81
C ASN A 87 -14.53 -14.09 -3.13
N ILE A 88 -14.13 -15.25 -3.65
CA ILE A 88 -14.76 -15.89 -4.82
C ILE A 88 -16.24 -16.20 -4.53
N ALA A 89 -16.53 -16.83 -3.38
CA ALA A 89 -17.91 -17.15 -2.98
C ALA A 89 -18.79 -15.90 -2.79
N SER A 90 -18.18 -14.76 -2.46
CA SER A 90 -18.86 -13.46 -2.30
C SER A 90 -18.86 -12.61 -3.57
N ASN A 91 -18.53 -13.21 -4.74
CA ASN A 91 -18.48 -12.55 -6.05
C ASN A 91 -17.55 -11.31 -6.10
N ARG A 92 -16.44 -11.33 -5.35
CA ARG A 92 -15.42 -10.26 -5.36
C ARG A 92 -14.33 -10.50 -6.42
N LEU A 93 -14.74 -10.89 -7.62
CA LEU A 93 -13.83 -11.35 -8.67
C LEU A 93 -12.84 -10.25 -9.11
N GLU A 94 -13.30 -9.00 -9.21
CA GLU A 94 -12.44 -7.87 -9.57
C GLU A 94 -11.38 -7.59 -8.50
N SER A 95 -11.77 -7.62 -7.21
CA SER A 95 -10.80 -7.49 -6.10
C SER A 95 -9.77 -8.63 -6.16
N GLU A 96 -10.21 -9.87 -6.34
CA GLU A 96 -9.33 -11.04 -6.38
C GLU A 96 -8.38 -11.02 -7.57
N ALA A 97 -8.80 -10.51 -8.73
CA ALA A 97 -7.91 -10.34 -9.88
C ALA A 97 -6.71 -9.42 -9.57
N LEU A 98 -6.83 -8.51 -8.59
CA LEU A 98 -5.71 -7.66 -8.16
C LEU A 98 -4.83 -8.33 -7.10
N ILE A 99 -5.43 -9.07 -6.17
CA ILE A 99 -4.73 -9.53 -4.95
C ILE A 99 -4.37 -11.03 -4.94
N TRP A 100 -4.89 -11.81 -5.88
CA TRP A 100 -4.59 -13.23 -6.05
C TRP A 100 -3.93 -13.47 -7.40
N GLN A 101 -2.60 -13.66 -7.36
CA GLN A 101 -1.74 -13.79 -8.53
C GLN A 101 -0.77 -14.96 -8.36
N PRO A 102 -1.23 -16.23 -8.48
CA PRO A 102 -0.45 -17.42 -8.19
C PRO A 102 0.88 -17.52 -8.97
N ASN A 103 0.96 -16.93 -10.15
CA ASN A 103 2.16 -16.96 -10.99
C ASN A 103 3.34 -16.20 -10.39
N ILE A 104 3.07 -15.15 -9.59
CA ILE A 104 4.10 -14.31 -8.96
C ILE A 104 4.10 -14.40 -7.43
N GLN A 105 3.19 -15.19 -6.86
CA GLN A 105 3.07 -15.41 -5.43
C GLN A 105 3.55 -16.80 -5.01
N GLU A 106 3.85 -16.96 -3.72
CA GLU A 106 4.27 -18.20 -3.08
C GLU A 106 3.61 -18.34 -1.70
N ASN A 107 3.45 -19.58 -1.25
CA ASN A 107 3.02 -19.87 0.11
C ASN A 107 4.13 -19.55 1.11
N LYS A 108 3.75 -18.95 2.23
CA LYS A 108 4.58 -18.70 3.41
C LYS A 108 3.86 -19.27 4.62
N VAL A 109 4.55 -20.11 5.37
CA VAL A 109 4.09 -20.55 6.69
C VAL A 109 4.81 -19.67 7.73
N SER A 110 4.05 -19.03 8.62
CA SER A 110 4.63 -18.29 9.74
C SER A 110 5.21 -19.25 10.78
N GLU A 111 6.06 -18.73 11.66
CA GLU A 111 6.61 -19.49 12.78
C GLU A 111 5.51 -20.10 13.68
N TYR A 112 4.37 -19.41 13.78
CA TYR A 112 3.20 -19.84 14.54
C TYR A 112 2.22 -20.74 13.73
N GLY A 113 2.61 -21.18 12.54
CA GLY A 113 1.84 -22.11 11.69
C GLY A 113 0.77 -21.46 10.80
N SER A 114 0.62 -20.14 10.82
CA SER A 114 -0.32 -19.43 9.95
C SER A 114 0.13 -19.50 8.49
N LYS A 115 -0.77 -19.89 7.59
CA LYS A 115 -0.51 -19.89 6.15
C LYS A 115 -0.86 -18.55 5.53
N ALA A 116 0.03 -18.05 4.70
CA ALA A 116 -0.14 -16.82 3.94
C ALA A 116 0.39 -17.01 2.52
N VAL A 117 -0.07 -16.15 1.62
CA VAL A 117 0.41 -16.04 0.24
C VAL A 117 1.04 -14.67 0.08
N ARG A 118 2.28 -14.62 -0.41
CA ARG A 118 3.05 -13.37 -0.61
C ARG A 118 3.69 -13.36 -1.99
N TYR A 119 4.22 -12.23 -2.44
CA TYR A 119 5.12 -12.22 -3.61
C TYR A 119 6.33 -13.13 -3.40
N LYS A 120 6.71 -13.86 -4.47
CA LYS A 120 7.92 -14.69 -4.51
C LYS A 120 9.14 -13.87 -4.11
N ALA A 121 10.07 -14.44 -3.33
CA ALA A 121 11.19 -13.70 -2.73
C ALA A 121 11.97 -12.84 -3.74
N GLY A 122 12.39 -13.41 -4.88
CA GLY A 122 13.13 -12.67 -5.92
C GLY A 122 12.32 -11.56 -6.60
N ILE A 123 11.02 -11.80 -6.82
CA ILE A 123 10.10 -10.79 -7.38
C ILE A 123 9.93 -9.65 -6.37
N LYS A 124 9.69 -9.99 -5.11
CA LYS A 124 9.49 -9.03 -4.03
C LYS A 124 10.68 -8.10 -3.84
N SER A 125 11.91 -8.63 -3.86
CA SER A 125 13.13 -7.81 -3.80
C SER A 125 13.18 -6.77 -4.92
N ASN A 126 12.81 -7.16 -6.15
CA ASN A 126 12.73 -6.22 -7.28
C ASN A 126 11.63 -5.16 -7.08
N LEU A 127 10.46 -5.56 -6.58
CA LEU A 127 9.37 -4.62 -6.30
C LEU A 127 9.76 -3.60 -5.23
N ILE A 128 10.44 -4.03 -4.16
CA ILE A 128 10.96 -3.15 -3.11
C ILE A 128 11.97 -2.15 -3.68
N GLN A 129 12.88 -2.59 -4.55
CA GLN A 129 13.84 -1.69 -5.21
C GLN A 129 13.11 -0.64 -6.05
N ARG A 130 12.12 -1.05 -6.86
CA ARG A 130 11.32 -0.13 -7.69
C ARG A 130 10.52 0.86 -6.84
N TRP A 131 9.94 0.39 -5.73
CA TRP A 131 9.27 1.25 -4.76
C TRP A 131 10.20 2.32 -4.20
N ASN A 132 11.36 1.91 -3.68
CA ASN A 132 12.34 2.84 -3.10
C ASN A 132 12.81 3.88 -4.12
N VAL A 133 13.07 3.49 -5.36
CA VAL A 133 13.45 4.43 -6.43
C VAL A 133 12.33 5.45 -6.68
N LEU A 134 11.08 5.00 -6.79
CA LEU A 134 9.95 5.88 -7.03
C LEU A 134 9.67 6.82 -5.85
N HIS A 135 9.61 6.25 -4.65
CA HIS A 135 9.33 6.95 -3.40
C HIS A 135 10.40 8.02 -3.13
N ASN A 136 11.68 7.66 -3.16
CA ASN A 136 12.79 8.61 -2.93
C ASN A 136 12.86 9.70 -3.99
N ARG A 137 12.34 9.47 -5.20
CA ARG A 137 12.30 10.48 -6.26
C ARG A 137 11.18 11.50 -6.05
N LEU A 138 10.01 11.07 -5.61
CA LEU A 138 8.80 11.92 -5.57
C LEU A 138 8.52 12.51 -4.20
N ILE A 139 8.78 11.78 -3.13
CA ILE A 139 8.54 12.20 -1.75
C ILE A 139 9.77 11.93 -0.87
N PRO A 140 10.96 12.48 -1.21
CA PRO A 140 12.20 12.25 -0.44
C PRO A 140 12.10 12.71 1.02
N TRP A 141 11.12 13.54 1.36
CA TRP A 141 10.85 14.00 2.72
C TRP A 141 10.26 12.91 3.62
N ASN A 142 9.68 11.85 3.07
CA ASN A 142 8.91 10.85 3.83
C ASN A 142 9.77 9.61 4.16
N GLN A 143 10.61 9.67 5.19
CA GLN A 143 11.49 8.54 5.52
C GLN A 143 10.74 7.22 5.77
N ILE A 144 11.11 6.16 5.05
CA ILE A 144 10.59 4.80 5.26
C ILE A 144 11.27 4.18 6.51
N GLN A 145 10.47 3.82 7.52
CA GLN A 145 10.94 3.13 8.72
C GLN A 145 11.28 1.66 8.44
N TYR A 146 10.40 0.99 7.71
CA TYR A 146 10.59 -0.37 7.24
C TYR A 146 9.78 -0.64 5.99
N ILE A 147 10.27 -1.62 5.22
CA ILE A 147 9.61 -2.14 4.04
C ILE A 147 9.74 -3.66 3.99
N PHE A 148 8.60 -4.34 3.93
CA PHE A 148 8.55 -5.80 3.85
C PHE A 148 7.36 -6.29 3.05
#